data_AF-A0A8S3GV47-F1
#
_entry.id   AF-A0A8S3GV47-F1
#
_cell.length_a   1.000
_cell.length_b   1.000
_cell.length_c   1.000
_cell.angle_alpha   90.00
_cell.angle_beta   90.00
_cell.angle_gamma   90.00
#
_symmetry.space_group_name_H-M   'P 1'
#
loop_
_entity.id
_entity.type
_entity.pdbx_description
1 polymer ?
#
loop_
_entity_poly.entity_id
_entity_poly.type
_entity_poly.pdbx_seq_one_letter_code
_entity_poly.pdbx_strand_id
1 'polypeptide(L)'
;VKVSKISLVDLAGSERVSKSGVQVEQTRFREGCNINKSLSTLGLVISTLATRQSHDNHSKSTKKTFVPYRDSVLTWLLKDSLGGNSFTIMLATISPAYDNYEETISTLRYADQAKRIVNHAVINEDEPGKIIRELRNEIDILRKELADAKAEKSAEKLNAEIKENENLMRTISKDWQERIAETDKISKERHELLEKSGISVYSSGIGLEKDRLYLVNLNPDPALNELLVYYLKTTTSIGRPDASVKQDVELIGVGISPEHCIIEIRNSIQVFLLPINKSRTYVNGQLIDNERQLRHGDRILLGCSHFFRLNAPGDRSKFY
;
A
#
# COMPACT_ATOMS: atom_id res chain seq x y z
N VAL A 1 -10.24 17.48 13.84
CA VAL A 1 -9.56 16.33 14.47
C VAL A 1 -8.07 16.36 14.16
N LYS A 2 -7.20 16.29 15.18
CA LYS A 2 -5.75 16.15 14.96
C LYS A 2 -5.42 14.68 14.74
N VAL A 3 -4.68 14.37 13.69
CA VAL A 3 -4.27 12.99 13.37
C VAL A 3 -2.75 12.88 13.45
N SER A 4 -2.26 11.85 14.13
CA SER A 4 -0.83 11.53 14.12
C SER A 4 -0.64 10.12 13.59
N LYS A 5 0.40 9.93 12.77
CA LYS A 5 0.81 8.63 12.26
C LYS A 5 2.20 8.34 12.79
N ILE A 6 2.33 7.25 13.55
CA ILE A 6 3.62 6.71 13.97
C ILE A 6 3.99 5.58 13.02
N SER A 7 5.23 5.56 12.55
CA SER A 7 5.75 4.50 11.67
C SER A 7 7.03 3.97 12.27
N LEU A 8 6.99 2.71 12.72
CA LEU A 8 8.15 1.96 13.18
C LEU A 8 8.56 1.03 12.05
N VAL A 9 9.80 1.17 11.59
CA VAL A 9 10.29 0.50 10.39
C VAL A 9 11.54 -0.27 10.75
N ASP A 10 11.46 -1.60 10.64
CA ASP A 10 12.61 -2.48 10.73
C ASP A 10 13.08 -2.83 9.32
N LEU A 11 14.33 -2.51 9.00
CA LEU A 11 14.89 -2.66 7.66
C LEU A 11 15.64 -3.99 7.56
N ALA A 12 15.65 -4.57 6.36
CA ALA A 12 16.52 -5.71 6.08
C ALA A 12 18.00 -5.33 6.25
N GLY A 13 18.84 -6.34 6.46
CA GLY A 13 20.27 -6.19 6.61
C GLY A 13 20.90 -5.39 5.46
N SER A 14 21.81 -4.46 5.79
CA SER A 14 22.50 -3.62 4.81
C SER A 14 23.74 -4.26 4.21
N GLU A 15 24.07 -5.49 4.61
CA GLU A 15 25.25 -6.22 4.17
C GLU A 15 25.21 -6.61 2.68
N ARG A 16 26.38 -6.63 2.05
CA ARG A 16 26.50 -7.02 0.65
C ARG A 16 26.39 -8.53 0.48
N VAL A 17 25.65 -8.95 -0.57
CA VAL A 17 25.40 -10.36 -0.94
C VAL A 17 26.67 -11.20 -1.06
N SER A 18 27.83 -10.59 -1.36
CA SER A 18 29.11 -11.31 -1.46
C SER A 18 29.61 -11.91 -0.14
N LYS A 19 29.12 -11.46 1.02
CA LYS A 19 29.54 -11.96 2.34
C LYS A 19 28.63 -13.06 2.92
N SER A 20 27.47 -13.34 2.32
CA SER A 20 26.51 -14.31 2.88
C SER A 20 26.85 -15.78 2.62
N GLY A 21 28.00 -16.08 2.01
CA GLY A 21 28.49 -17.46 1.82
C GLY A 21 27.66 -18.34 0.88
N VAL A 22 26.65 -17.77 0.20
CA VAL A 22 25.77 -18.51 -0.71
C VAL A 22 26.45 -18.68 -2.06
N GLN A 23 26.86 -19.91 -2.39
CA GLN A 23 27.31 -20.27 -3.74
C GLN A 23 26.24 -19.88 -4.77
N VAL A 24 26.69 -19.18 -5.81
CA VAL A 24 25.84 -18.44 -6.76
C VAL A 24 25.12 -19.38 -7.72
N GLU A 25 23.90 -19.79 -7.34
CA GLU A 25 22.91 -20.31 -8.27
C GLU A 25 22.12 -19.12 -8.87
N GLN A 26 22.04 -19.03 -10.21
CA GLN A 26 21.52 -17.87 -10.95
C GLN A 26 20.11 -17.40 -10.52
N THR A 27 19.28 -18.30 -9.98
CA THR A 27 17.95 -18.02 -9.44
C THR A 27 17.99 -17.23 -8.12
N ARG A 28 18.91 -17.56 -7.20
CA ARG A 28 19.08 -16.81 -5.92
C ARG A 28 19.76 -15.46 -6.11
N PHE A 29 20.57 -15.31 -7.15
CA PHE A 29 21.15 -14.01 -7.51
C PHE A 29 20.07 -13.00 -7.95
N ARG A 30 19.07 -13.46 -8.73
CA ARG A 30 17.90 -12.63 -9.10
C ARG A 30 17.02 -12.29 -7.89
N GLU A 31 16.89 -13.19 -6.93
CA GLU A 31 16.16 -12.96 -5.67
C GLU A 31 16.90 -11.97 -4.75
N GLY A 32 18.22 -12.12 -4.56
CA GLY A 32 19.07 -11.20 -3.81
C GLY A 32 19.16 -9.79 -4.43
N CYS A 33 19.08 -9.67 -5.76
CA CYS A 33 18.98 -8.38 -6.45
C CYS A 33 17.66 -7.64 -6.17
N ASN A 34 16.54 -8.36 -6.01
CA ASN A 34 15.25 -7.75 -5.68
C ASN A 34 15.12 -7.43 -4.18
N ILE A 35 15.67 -8.27 -3.29
CA ILE A 35 15.72 -8.00 -1.84
C ILE A 35 16.46 -6.69 -1.55
N ASN A 36 17.58 -6.46 -2.24
CA ASN A 36 18.38 -5.24 -2.06
C ASN A 36 17.90 -4.05 -2.90
N LYS A 37 16.89 -4.22 -3.78
CA LYS A 37 16.37 -3.12 -4.60
C LYS A 37 15.80 -2.01 -3.72
N SER A 38 14.99 -2.36 -2.72
CA SER A 38 14.37 -1.39 -1.81
C SER A 38 15.41 -0.61 -0.99
N LEU A 39 16.42 -1.29 -0.44
CA LEU A 39 17.51 -0.66 0.32
C LEU A 39 18.45 0.17 -0.56
N SER A 40 18.76 -0.29 -1.77
CA SER A 40 19.57 0.46 -2.73
C SER A 40 18.84 1.73 -3.18
N THR A 41 17.54 1.63 -3.50
CA THR A 41 16.70 2.80 -3.81
C THR A 41 16.60 3.74 -2.61
N LEU A 42 16.48 3.21 -1.39
CA LEU A 42 16.49 4.03 -0.17
C LEU A 42 17.79 4.82 -0.03
N GLY A 43 18.94 4.18 -0.30
CA GLY A 43 20.24 4.84 -0.34
C GLY A 43 20.31 5.96 -1.36
N LEU A 44 19.79 5.73 -2.57
CA LEU A 44 19.71 6.74 -3.61
C LEU A 44 18.81 7.93 -3.22
N VAL A 45 17.67 7.66 -2.59
CA VAL A 45 16.76 8.71 -2.09
C VAL A 45 17.48 9.56 -1.03
N ILE A 46 18.15 8.92 -0.07
CA ILE A 46 18.87 9.62 1.00
C ILE A 46 20.01 10.46 0.45
N SER A 47 20.83 9.91 -0.47
CA SER A 47 21.93 10.67 -1.08
C SER A 47 21.43 11.86 -1.89
N THR A 48 20.33 11.68 -2.64
CA THR A 48 19.73 12.74 -3.45
C THR A 48 19.16 13.86 -2.58
N LEU A 49 18.52 13.52 -1.46
CA LEU A 49 18.01 14.51 -0.50
C LEU A 49 19.13 15.24 0.24
N ALA A 50 20.18 14.53 0.66
CA ALA A 50 21.32 15.12 1.37
C ALA A 50 22.10 16.10 0.47
N THR A 51 22.26 15.79 -0.81
CA THR A 51 22.96 16.64 -1.78
C THR A 51 22.14 17.86 -2.20
N ARG A 52 20.82 17.74 -2.29
CA ARG A 52 19.91 18.85 -2.62
C ARG A 52 20.10 20.06 -1.69
N GLN A 53 20.30 19.83 -0.40
CA GLN A 53 20.44 20.92 0.57
C GLN A 53 21.77 21.67 0.49
N SER A 54 22.81 21.02 -0.04
CA SER A 54 24.14 21.64 -0.15
C SER A 54 24.17 22.73 -1.24
N HIS A 55 23.23 22.69 -2.20
CA HIS A 55 23.21 23.60 -3.35
C HIS A 55 22.22 24.77 -3.23
N ASP A 56 21.27 24.75 -2.29
CA ASP A 56 20.27 25.82 -2.12
C ASP A 56 20.85 27.13 -1.51
N ASN A 57 22.10 27.13 -1.05
CA ASN A 57 22.71 28.32 -0.44
C ASN A 57 23.29 29.33 -1.45
N HIS A 58 23.49 29.00 -2.74
CA HIS A 58 24.22 29.90 -3.67
C HIS A 58 23.73 29.99 -5.13
N SER A 59 22.57 29.47 -5.52
CA SER A 59 22.08 29.67 -6.90
C SER A 59 20.56 29.73 -7.02
N LYS A 60 20.05 30.85 -7.53
CA LYS A 60 18.63 31.11 -7.88
C LYS A 60 18.16 30.33 -9.12
N SER A 61 18.58 29.07 -9.26
CA SER A 61 18.10 28.15 -10.32
C SER A 61 17.62 26.87 -9.66
N THR A 62 16.38 26.89 -9.18
CA THR A 62 15.66 25.75 -8.60
C THR A 62 15.33 24.73 -9.67
N LYS A 63 16.33 23.98 -10.14
CA LYS A 63 16.06 22.68 -10.77
C LYS A 63 15.50 21.78 -9.67
N LYS A 64 14.22 21.42 -9.76
CA LYS A 64 13.63 20.36 -8.93
C LYS A 64 14.40 19.07 -9.21
N THR A 65 15.39 18.76 -8.38
CA THR A 65 16.07 17.46 -8.42
C THR A 65 15.03 16.39 -8.15
N PHE A 66 14.84 15.50 -9.13
CA PHE A 66 13.90 14.38 -9.02
C PHE A 66 14.42 13.40 -7.96
N VAL A 67 13.58 13.09 -6.97
CA VAL A 67 13.89 12.10 -5.93
C VAL A 67 13.11 10.82 -6.25
N PRO A 68 13.78 9.67 -6.44
CA PRO A 68 13.19 8.45 -7.01
C PRO A 68 12.40 7.62 -5.98
N TYR A 69 11.46 8.24 -5.26
CA TYR A 69 10.66 7.50 -4.26
C TYR A 69 9.85 6.35 -4.86
N ARG A 70 9.46 6.45 -6.14
CA ARG A 70 8.61 5.46 -6.82
C ARG A 70 9.35 4.21 -7.29
N ASP A 71 10.67 4.22 -7.24
CA ASP A 71 11.49 3.12 -7.80
C ASP A 71 11.48 1.87 -6.90
N SER A 72 11.00 2.01 -5.66
CA SER A 72 10.69 0.90 -4.76
C SER A 72 9.44 1.17 -3.90
N VAL A 73 8.72 0.11 -3.52
CA VAL A 73 7.55 0.21 -2.64
C VAL A 73 7.94 0.80 -1.28
N LEU A 74 9.09 0.41 -0.73
CA LEU A 74 9.60 0.91 0.55
C LEU A 74 9.77 2.43 0.51
N THR A 75 10.52 2.95 -0.48
CA THR A 75 10.76 4.40 -0.60
C THR A 75 9.49 5.17 -0.93
N TRP A 76 8.51 4.52 -1.57
CA TRP A 76 7.22 5.14 -1.84
C TRP A 76 6.39 5.29 -0.57
N LEU A 77 6.35 4.26 0.27
CA LEU A 77 5.70 4.29 1.59
C LEU A 77 6.38 5.27 2.56
N LEU A 78 7.71 5.39 2.49
CA LEU A 78 8.52 6.28 3.33
C LEU A 78 8.71 7.69 2.76
N LYS A 79 8.02 8.02 1.66
CA LYS A 79 8.16 9.33 1.01
C LYS A 79 7.91 10.50 1.98
N ASP A 80 6.92 10.36 2.85
CA ASP A 80 6.58 11.40 3.82
C ASP A 80 7.59 11.46 4.98
N SER A 81 8.21 10.33 5.32
CA SER A 81 9.24 10.22 6.35
C SER A 81 10.60 10.78 5.91
N LEU A 82 10.90 10.87 4.62
CA LEU A 82 12.20 11.31 4.11
C LEU A 82 12.03 12.58 3.27
N GLY A 83 12.21 13.75 3.88
CA GLY A 83 12.03 15.05 3.22
C GLY A 83 10.58 15.53 3.12
N GLY A 84 9.67 14.94 3.90
CA GLY A 84 8.23 15.24 3.91
C GLY A 84 7.72 15.76 5.26
N ASN A 85 6.44 15.50 5.54
CA ASN A 85 5.74 15.94 6.74
C ASN A 85 5.85 14.89 7.86
N SER A 86 7.04 14.74 8.44
CA SER A 86 7.27 13.75 9.49
C SER A 86 8.42 14.15 10.41
N PHE A 87 8.31 13.79 11.68
CA PHE A 87 9.46 13.73 12.57
C PHE A 87 10.13 12.37 12.41
N THR A 88 11.34 12.37 11.83
CA THR A 88 12.02 11.13 11.45
C THR A 88 13.28 10.95 12.28
N ILE A 89 13.42 9.76 12.86
CA ILE A 89 14.59 9.33 13.62
C ILE A 89 15.14 8.08 12.93
N MET A 90 16.44 8.08 12.67
CA MET A 90 17.16 6.90 12.19
C MET A 90 17.98 6.32 13.33
N LEU A 91 17.78 5.03 13.62
CA LEU A 91 18.61 4.26 14.54
C LEU A 91 19.58 3.41 13.72
N ALA A 92 20.85 3.80 13.72
CA ALA A 92 21.92 3.08 13.02
C ALA A 92 22.56 2.04 13.97
N THR A 93 22.19 0.77 13.81
CA THR A 93 22.75 -0.34 14.59
C THR A 93 24.04 -0.84 13.93
N ILE A 94 25.12 -0.95 14.70
CA ILE A 94 26.44 -1.39 14.23
C ILE A 94 26.98 -2.52 15.10
N SER A 95 27.87 -3.35 14.54
CA SER A 95 28.54 -4.41 15.27
C SER A 95 29.95 -3.98 15.66
N PRO A 96 30.42 -4.24 16.91
CA PRO A 96 31.78 -3.93 17.33
C PRO A 96 32.81 -4.94 16.80
N ALA A 97 32.39 -6.02 16.14
CA ALA A 97 33.28 -7.09 15.70
C ALA A 97 34.14 -6.68 14.49
N TYR A 98 35.40 -7.11 14.48
CA TYR A 98 36.40 -6.70 13.49
C TYR A 98 36.05 -7.11 12.05
N ASP A 99 35.45 -8.29 11.88
CA ASP A 99 34.97 -8.82 10.60
C ASP A 99 33.84 -7.97 9.96
N ASN A 100 33.17 -7.15 10.78
CA ASN A 100 32.13 -6.22 10.37
C ASN A 100 32.62 -4.77 10.18
N TYR A 101 33.93 -4.52 10.17
CA TYR A 101 34.50 -3.17 10.03
C TYR A 101 33.95 -2.42 8.81
N GLU A 102 33.99 -3.02 7.63
CA GLU A 102 33.52 -2.40 6.37
C GLU A 102 32.02 -2.09 6.36
N GLU A 103 31.20 -2.97 6.94
CA GLU A 103 29.75 -2.78 7.03
C GLU A 103 29.42 -1.68 8.04
N THR A 104 30.13 -1.66 9.18
CA THR A 104 30.01 -0.62 10.20
C THR A 104 30.31 0.77 9.63
N ILE A 105 31.42 0.90 8.88
CA ILE A 105 31.76 2.16 8.20
C ILE A 105 30.68 2.55 7.17
N SER A 106 30.13 1.57 6.44
CA SER A 106 29.08 1.81 5.46
C SER A 106 27.79 2.34 6.12
N THR A 107 27.36 1.73 7.23
CA THR A 107 26.21 2.18 8.02
C THR A 107 26.42 3.58 8.60
N LEU A 108 27.62 3.88 9.12
CA LEU A 108 27.93 5.22 9.66
C LEU A 108 27.91 6.31 8.58
N ARG A 109 28.48 6.03 7.40
CA ARG A 109 28.41 6.96 6.24
C ARG A 109 26.96 7.21 5.80
N TYR A 110 26.14 6.18 5.84
CA TYR A 110 24.73 6.27 5.50
C TYR A 110 23.97 7.14 6.51
N ALA A 111 24.21 6.93 7.81
CA ALA A 111 23.64 7.75 8.88
C ALA A 111 24.06 9.21 8.78
N ASP A 112 25.32 9.49 8.43
CA ASP A 112 25.83 10.84 8.21
C ASP A 112 25.12 11.55 7.05
N GLN A 113 24.80 10.85 5.96
CA GLN A 113 23.99 11.41 4.88
C GLN A 113 22.54 11.65 5.31
N ALA A 114 21.93 10.67 5.98
CA ALA A 114 20.55 10.78 6.45
C ALA A 114 20.34 11.95 7.42
N LYS A 115 21.34 12.25 8.27
CA LYS A 115 21.34 13.40 9.18
C LYS A 115 21.16 14.74 8.46
N ARG A 116 21.55 14.84 7.18
CA ARG A 116 21.44 16.08 6.38
C ARG A 116 20.07 16.24 5.73
N ILE A 117 19.14 15.32 5.93
CA ILE A 117 17.78 15.45 5.40
C ILE A 117 16.97 16.33 6.36
N VAL A 118 16.27 17.31 5.82
CA VAL A 118 15.37 18.20 6.56
C VAL A 118 13.96 17.85 6.17
N ASN A 119 13.16 17.55 7.19
CA ASN A 119 11.72 17.37 7.07
C ASN A 119 11.00 18.65 7.45
N HIS A 120 9.81 18.83 6.91
CA HIS A 120 8.92 19.95 7.23
C HIS A 120 7.67 19.42 7.90
N ALA A 121 7.80 19.04 9.17
CA ALA A 121 6.70 18.54 9.97
C ALA A 121 5.71 19.65 10.33
N VAL A 122 4.45 19.47 9.98
CA VAL A 122 3.31 20.32 10.29
C VAL A 122 2.23 19.51 11.00
N ILE A 123 1.41 20.17 11.81
CA ILE A 123 0.30 19.51 12.49
C ILE A 123 -0.72 19.07 11.44
N ASN A 124 -1.01 17.76 11.38
CA ASN A 124 -2.08 17.25 10.53
C ASN A 124 -3.43 17.58 11.18
N GLU A 125 -3.99 18.69 10.75
CA GLU A 125 -5.37 19.08 11.02
C GLU A 125 -6.18 18.92 9.73
N ASP A 126 -7.36 18.35 9.87
CA ASP A 126 -8.41 18.38 8.86
C ASP A 126 -8.85 19.82 8.61
N GLU A 127 -9.21 20.14 7.36
CA GLU A 127 -9.63 21.48 6.95
C GLU A 127 -10.80 22.03 7.81
N PRO A 128 -11.83 21.23 8.17
CA PRO A 128 -12.86 21.64 9.12
C PRO A 128 -12.30 21.91 10.53
N GLY A 129 -11.34 21.13 11.01
CA GLY A 129 -10.71 21.34 12.31
C GLY A 129 -9.89 22.63 12.36
N LYS A 130 -9.22 22.98 11.26
CA LYS A 130 -8.52 24.25 11.12
C LYS A 130 -9.49 25.43 11.18
N ILE A 131 -10.58 25.38 10.43
CA ILE A 131 -11.62 26.44 10.42
C ILE A 131 -12.27 26.58 11.80
N ILE A 132 -12.63 25.48 12.46
CA ILE A 132 -13.19 25.50 13.82
C ILE A 132 -12.22 26.16 14.81
N ARG A 133 -10.91 25.90 14.69
CA ARG A 133 -9.88 26.52 15.53
C ARG A 133 -9.76 28.02 15.29
N GLU A 134 -9.77 28.45 14.04
CA GLU A 134 -9.71 29.88 13.67
C GLU A 134 -10.94 30.62 14.20
N LEU A 135 -12.16 30.08 13.98
CA LEU A 135 -13.40 30.64 14.52
C LEU A 135 -13.40 30.69 16.05
N ARG A 136 -12.84 29.69 16.75
CA ARG A 136 -12.71 29.72 18.21
C ARG A 136 -11.79 30.84 18.68
N ASN A 137 -10.64 30.99 18.04
CA ASN A 137 -9.70 32.07 18.38
C ASN A 137 -10.33 33.44 18.14
N GLU A 138 -11.08 33.60 17.05
CA GLU A 138 -11.78 34.84 16.74
C GLU A 138 -12.88 35.15 17.77
N ILE A 139 -13.69 34.16 18.16
CA ILE A 139 -14.68 34.31 19.25
C ILE A 139 -14.00 34.73 20.57
N ASP A 140 -12.86 34.13 20.91
CA ASP A 140 -12.13 34.47 22.14
C ASP A 140 -11.59 35.90 22.12
N ILE A 141 -11.15 36.40 20.95
CA ILE A 141 -10.73 37.79 20.78
C ILE A 141 -11.94 38.73 20.90
N LEU A 142 -13.01 38.46 20.16
CA LEU A 142 -14.22 39.29 20.16
C LEU A 142 -14.86 39.35 21.55
N ARG A 143 -14.84 38.25 22.31
CA ARG A 143 -15.34 38.23 23.71
C ARG A 143 -14.50 39.09 24.66
N LYS A 144 -13.19 39.19 24.43
CA LYS A 144 -12.33 40.12 25.19
C LYS A 144 -12.63 41.57 24.83
N GLU A 145 -12.76 41.87 23.55
CA GLU A 145 -13.13 43.22 23.07
C GLU A 145 -14.52 43.65 23.57
N LEU A 146 -15.47 42.71 23.67
CA LEU A 146 -16.79 42.93 24.26
C LEU A 146 -16.69 43.31 25.75
N ALA A 147 -15.79 42.67 26.50
CA ALA A 147 -15.61 42.97 27.93
C ALA A 147 -15.04 44.38 28.17
N ASP A 148 -14.26 44.91 27.23
CA ASP A 148 -13.67 46.25 27.27
C ASP A 148 -14.56 47.33 26.62
N ALA A 149 -15.66 46.93 25.97
CA ALA A 149 -16.54 47.84 25.24
C ALA A 149 -17.38 48.71 26.19
N LYS A 150 -17.16 50.03 26.17
CA LYS A 150 -17.92 51.01 26.98
C LYS A 150 -19.21 51.51 26.32
N ALA A 151 -19.36 51.32 25.01
CA ALA A 151 -20.49 51.81 24.24
C ALA A 151 -21.45 50.67 23.87
N GLU A 152 -22.73 50.82 24.23
CA GLU A 152 -23.78 49.82 24.03
C GLU A 152 -23.91 49.38 22.57
N LYS A 153 -23.90 50.33 21.63
CA LYS A 153 -23.95 50.07 20.19
C LYS A 153 -22.73 49.28 19.66
N SER A 154 -21.58 49.41 20.32
CA SER A 154 -20.36 48.65 19.98
C SER A 154 -20.44 47.23 20.53
N ALA A 155 -20.98 47.07 21.74
CA ALA A 155 -21.19 45.76 22.37
C ALA A 155 -22.24 44.94 21.59
N GLU A 156 -23.31 45.58 21.10
CA GLU A 156 -24.32 44.93 20.25
C GLU A 156 -23.71 44.37 18.96
N LYS A 157 -22.83 45.13 18.30
CA LYS A 157 -22.15 44.69 17.07
C LYS A 157 -21.23 43.49 17.33
N LEU A 158 -20.39 43.56 18.36
CA LEU A 158 -19.49 42.47 18.75
C LEU A 158 -20.27 41.20 19.13
N ASN A 159 -21.39 41.33 19.85
CA ASN A 159 -22.26 40.19 20.16
C ASN A 159 -22.90 39.57 18.91
N ALA A 160 -23.25 40.37 17.91
CA ALA A 160 -23.76 39.85 16.65
C ALA A 160 -22.71 39.02 15.89
N GLU A 161 -21.47 39.53 15.79
CA GLU A 161 -20.34 38.83 15.14
C GLU A 161 -19.98 37.53 15.89
N ILE A 162 -19.94 37.55 17.24
CA ILE A 162 -19.73 36.33 18.04
C ILE A 162 -20.80 35.28 17.74
N LYS A 163 -22.08 35.71 17.71
CA LYS A 163 -23.21 34.80 17.48
C LYS A 163 -23.20 34.21 16.06
N GLU A 164 -22.76 34.99 15.08
CA GLU A 164 -22.56 34.53 13.70
C GLU A 164 -21.45 33.48 13.63
N ASN A 165 -20.29 33.75 14.24
CA ASN A 165 -19.16 32.82 14.29
C ASN A 165 -19.51 31.51 15.04
N GLU A 166 -20.26 31.60 16.14
CA GLU A 166 -20.77 30.42 16.87
C GLU A 166 -21.72 29.57 16.01
N ASN A 167 -22.60 30.22 15.24
CA ASN A 167 -23.50 29.53 14.32
C ASN A 167 -22.73 28.86 13.18
N LEU A 168 -21.74 29.54 12.60
CA LEU A 168 -20.90 28.99 11.54
C LEU A 168 -20.13 27.75 12.03
N MET A 169 -19.53 27.85 13.22
CA MET A 169 -18.82 26.72 13.85
C MET A 169 -19.75 25.53 14.10
N ARG A 170 -20.99 25.77 14.54
CA ARG A 170 -21.99 24.71 14.77
C ARG A 170 -22.40 24.03 13.48
N THR A 171 -22.60 24.80 12.40
CA THR A 171 -22.95 24.26 11.07
C THR A 171 -21.82 23.39 10.52
N ILE A 172 -20.58 23.90 10.52
CA ILE A 172 -19.40 23.15 10.05
C ILE A 172 -19.20 21.87 10.86
N SER A 173 -19.39 21.93 12.19
CA SER A 173 -19.25 20.75 13.04
C SER A 173 -20.30 19.69 12.74
N LYS A 174 -21.55 20.10 12.47
CA LYS A 174 -22.65 19.20 12.13
C LYS A 174 -22.43 18.55 10.76
N ASP A 175 -22.11 19.34 9.74
CA ASP A 175 -21.84 18.86 8.38
C ASP A 175 -20.65 17.86 8.38
N TRP A 176 -19.61 18.16 9.15
CA TRP A 176 -18.47 17.26 9.30
C TRP A 176 -18.82 15.94 9.99
N GLN A 177 -19.66 15.97 11.03
CA GLN A 177 -20.12 14.75 11.70
C GLN A 177 -20.94 13.86 10.75
N GLU A 178 -21.81 14.45 9.94
CA GLU A 178 -22.58 13.73 8.93
C GLU A 178 -21.65 13.09 7.87
N ARG A 179 -20.66 13.83 7.38
CA ARG A 179 -19.67 13.32 6.42
C ARG A 179 -18.78 12.22 6.99
N ILE A 180 -18.38 12.31 8.25
CA ILE A 180 -17.66 11.22 8.93
C ILE A 180 -18.54 9.98 8.99
N ALA A 181 -19.80 10.12 9.40
CA ALA A 181 -20.72 8.99 9.50
C ALA A 181 -20.96 8.31 8.14
N GLU A 182 -21.09 9.10 7.07
CA GLU A 182 -21.17 8.57 5.70
C GLU A 182 -19.88 7.86 5.29
N THR A 183 -18.71 8.47 5.55
CA THR A 183 -17.41 7.90 5.21
C THR A 183 -17.15 6.60 5.97
N ASP A 184 -17.48 6.55 7.27
CA ASP A 184 -17.36 5.36 8.11
C ASP A 184 -18.31 4.25 7.63
N LYS A 185 -19.53 4.60 7.21
CA LYS A 185 -20.48 3.63 6.64
C LYS A 185 -19.94 3.03 5.35
N ILE A 186 -19.48 3.87 4.42
CA ILE A 186 -18.84 3.42 3.17
C ILE A 186 -17.59 2.57 3.47
N SER A 187 -16.79 2.97 4.46
CA SER A 187 -15.60 2.23 4.86
C SER A 187 -15.95 0.86 5.45
N LYS A 188 -17.00 0.77 6.27
CA LYS A 188 -17.51 -0.51 6.78
C LYS A 188 -18.06 -1.39 5.67
N GLU A 189 -18.86 -0.85 4.76
CA GLU A 189 -19.39 -1.60 3.61
C GLU A 189 -18.25 -2.12 2.72
N ARG A 190 -17.22 -1.29 2.46
CA ARG A 190 -16.00 -1.72 1.75
C ARG A 190 -15.24 -2.79 2.51
N HIS A 191 -15.10 -2.65 3.84
CA HIS A 191 -14.41 -3.63 4.68
C HIS A 191 -15.14 -4.98 4.65
N GLU A 192 -16.46 -4.98 4.82
CA GLU A 192 -17.28 -6.19 4.73
C GLU A 192 -17.23 -6.82 3.33
N LEU A 193 -17.21 -6.02 2.27
CA LEU A 193 -17.07 -6.53 0.91
C LEU A 193 -15.70 -7.19 0.69
N LEU A 194 -14.64 -6.57 1.21
CA LEU A 194 -13.27 -7.09 1.15
C LEU A 194 -13.13 -8.37 1.98
N GLU A 195 -13.68 -8.41 3.20
CA GLU A 195 -13.71 -9.61 4.06
C GLU A 195 -14.53 -10.73 3.41
N LYS A 196 -15.71 -10.45 2.86
CA LYS A 196 -16.50 -11.44 2.10
C LYS A 196 -15.70 -11.98 0.91
N SER A 197 -14.92 -11.10 0.28
CA SER A 197 -13.99 -11.43 -0.78
C SER A 197 -12.68 -12.04 -0.26
N GLY A 198 -12.54 -12.36 1.04
CA GLY A 198 -11.39 -13.05 1.65
C GLY A 198 -10.15 -12.21 1.89
N ILE A 199 -10.22 -10.90 1.62
CA ILE A 199 -9.13 -9.93 1.77
C ILE A 199 -9.17 -9.35 3.18
N SER A 200 -8.17 -9.67 4.00
CA SER A 200 -8.01 -9.06 5.33
C SER A 200 -7.32 -7.70 5.20
N VAL A 201 -7.92 -6.63 5.73
CA VAL A 201 -7.33 -5.29 5.73
C VAL A 201 -6.86 -4.97 7.14
N TYR A 202 -5.54 -4.99 7.36
CA TYR A 202 -4.93 -4.56 8.62
C TYR A 202 -4.54 -3.08 8.54
N SER A 203 -4.39 -2.41 9.69
CA SER A 203 -3.86 -1.05 9.77
C SER A 203 -2.46 -0.89 9.12
N SER A 204 -1.74 -2.00 8.92
CA SER A 204 -0.44 -2.09 8.28
C SER A 204 -0.44 -2.55 6.82
N GLY A 205 -1.60 -2.85 6.22
CA GLY A 205 -1.70 -3.24 4.80
C GLY A 205 -2.73 -4.34 4.50
N ILE A 206 -2.70 -4.83 3.25
CA ILE A 206 -3.56 -5.90 2.76
C ILE A 206 -2.92 -7.26 3.07
N GLY A 207 -3.62 -8.13 3.79
CA GLY A 207 -3.26 -9.53 4.04
C GLY A 207 -4.26 -10.49 3.41
N LEU A 208 -3.83 -11.71 3.09
CA LEU A 208 -4.71 -12.78 2.60
C LEU A 208 -5.08 -13.70 3.77
N GLU A 209 -6.34 -14.14 3.87
CA GLU A 209 -6.74 -15.16 4.85
C GLU A 209 -5.95 -16.46 4.65
N LYS A 210 -5.38 -16.99 5.75
CA LYS A 210 -4.47 -18.15 5.72
C LYS A 210 -5.12 -19.48 5.31
N ASP A 211 -6.45 -19.57 5.39
CA ASP A 211 -7.19 -20.84 5.22
C ASP A 211 -8.07 -20.88 3.97
N ARG A 212 -8.05 -19.84 3.12
CA ARG A 212 -8.85 -19.81 1.88
C ARG A 212 -8.06 -20.24 0.65
N LEU A 213 -8.79 -20.83 -0.31
CA LEU A 213 -8.31 -21.21 -1.63
C LEU A 213 -8.38 -20.02 -2.59
N TYR A 214 -7.27 -19.69 -3.25
CA TYR A 214 -7.22 -18.56 -4.19
C TYR A 214 -6.21 -18.77 -5.32
N LEU A 215 -6.43 -18.08 -6.43
CA LEU A 215 -5.48 -17.94 -7.53
C LEU A 215 -4.69 -16.65 -7.37
N VAL A 216 -3.38 -16.71 -7.55
CA VAL A 216 -2.50 -15.53 -7.65
C VAL A 216 -2.19 -15.30 -9.12
N ASN A 217 -2.46 -14.09 -9.61
CA ASN A 217 -2.04 -13.68 -10.93
C ASN A 217 -0.52 -13.46 -10.97
N LEU A 218 0.15 -14.10 -11.93
CA LEU A 218 1.59 -14.03 -12.13
C LEU A 218 1.99 -13.10 -13.28
N ASN A 219 1.02 -12.48 -13.96
CA ASN A 219 1.30 -11.59 -15.07
C ASN A 219 2.10 -10.36 -14.60
N PRO A 220 3.26 -10.06 -15.22
CA PRO A 220 4.12 -8.95 -14.81
C PRO A 220 3.65 -7.60 -15.34
N ASP A 221 2.67 -7.56 -16.24
CA ASP A 221 2.18 -6.35 -16.90
C ASP A 221 1.07 -5.68 -16.07
N PRO A 222 1.30 -4.49 -15.50
CA PRO A 222 0.29 -3.74 -14.75
C PRO A 222 -0.86 -3.21 -15.62
N ALA A 223 -0.74 -3.24 -16.95
CA ALA A 223 -1.76 -2.76 -17.88
C ALA A 223 -2.82 -3.82 -18.22
N LEU A 224 -2.61 -5.09 -17.84
CA LEU A 224 -3.65 -6.11 -17.86
C LEU A 224 -4.59 -5.84 -16.68
N ASN A 225 -5.86 -5.53 -16.97
CA ASN A 225 -6.91 -5.15 -15.99
C ASN A 225 -7.38 -6.30 -15.07
N GLU A 226 -6.44 -7.12 -14.59
CA GLU A 226 -6.75 -8.31 -13.81
C GLU A 226 -6.47 -8.09 -12.31
N LEU A 227 -7.26 -8.75 -11.46
CA LEU A 227 -7.02 -8.75 -10.02
C LEU A 227 -5.72 -9.53 -9.73
N LEU A 228 -4.96 -9.07 -8.73
CA LEU A 228 -3.77 -9.78 -8.26
C LEU A 228 -4.13 -11.14 -7.64
N VAL A 229 -5.30 -11.24 -7.01
CA VAL A 229 -5.78 -12.44 -6.31
C VAL A 229 -7.26 -12.67 -6.62
N TYR A 230 -7.61 -13.92 -6.94
CA TYR A 230 -9.00 -14.36 -7.13
C TYR A 230 -9.34 -15.45 -6.11
N TYR A 231 -10.32 -15.22 -5.26
CA TYR A 231 -10.77 -16.22 -4.29
C TYR A 231 -11.70 -17.22 -4.94
N LEU A 232 -11.47 -18.49 -4.65
CA LEU A 232 -12.24 -19.57 -5.22
C LEU A 232 -13.48 -19.83 -4.38
N LYS A 233 -14.64 -19.82 -5.05
CA LYS A 233 -15.92 -20.29 -4.52
C LYS A 233 -16.02 -21.81 -4.69
N THR A 234 -17.05 -22.44 -4.12
CA THR A 234 -17.36 -23.87 -4.33
C THR A 234 -17.34 -24.26 -5.81
N THR A 235 -17.89 -23.39 -6.66
CA THR A 235 -17.79 -23.45 -8.11
C THR A 235 -17.44 -22.06 -8.59
N THR A 236 -16.34 -21.92 -9.34
CA THR A 236 -15.85 -20.65 -9.87
C THR A 236 -15.76 -20.75 -11.39
N SER A 237 -16.55 -19.95 -12.11
CA SER A 237 -16.52 -19.90 -13.57
C SER A 237 -15.50 -18.88 -14.08
N ILE A 238 -14.72 -19.25 -15.10
CA ILE A 238 -13.67 -18.41 -15.69
C ILE A 238 -13.91 -18.29 -17.19
N GLY A 239 -13.95 -17.07 -17.71
CA GLY A 239 -14.27 -16.81 -19.12
C GLY A 239 -14.23 -15.34 -19.49
N ARG A 240 -14.82 -14.96 -20.63
CA ARG A 240 -14.87 -13.55 -21.06
C ARG A 240 -16.13 -12.84 -20.51
N PRO A 241 -16.11 -11.50 -20.41
CA PRO A 241 -17.29 -10.71 -20.03
C PRO A 241 -18.48 -10.84 -20.99
N ASP A 242 -18.24 -11.20 -22.26
CA ASP A 242 -19.26 -11.31 -23.30
C ASP A 242 -19.92 -12.70 -23.38
N ALA A 243 -19.72 -13.54 -22.36
CA ALA A 243 -20.35 -14.85 -22.26
C ALA A 243 -21.86 -14.75 -22.01
N SER A 244 -22.59 -15.78 -22.43
CA SER A 244 -24.03 -15.94 -22.18
C SER A 244 -24.36 -16.02 -20.69
N VAL A 245 -23.46 -16.61 -19.91
CA VAL A 245 -23.54 -16.72 -18.45
C VAL A 245 -22.48 -15.83 -17.83
N LYS A 246 -22.84 -15.09 -16.78
CA LYS A 246 -21.90 -14.26 -16.03
C LYS A 246 -20.77 -15.12 -15.45
N GLN A 247 -19.53 -14.72 -15.71
CA GLN A 247 -18.34 -15.40 -15.21
C GLN A 247 -17.92 -14.83 -13.84
N ASP A 248 -17.40 -15.67 -12.96
CA ASP A 248 -16.85 -15.21 -11.67
C ASP A 248 -15.49 -14.55 -11.85
N VAL A 249 -14.68 -15.06 -12.77
CA VAL A 249 -13.38 -14.52 -13.17
C VAL A 249 -13.44 -14.17 -14.65
N GLU A 250 -13.60 -12.87 -14.92
CA GLU A 250 -13.65 -12.32 -16.27
C GLU A 250 -12.24 -11.98 -16.78
N LEU A 251 -11.82 -12.62 -17.86
CA LEU A 251 -10.51 -12.47 -18.50
C LEU A 251 -10.67 -12.01 -19.94
N ILE A 252 -9.81 -11.10 -20.39
CA ILE A 252 -9.78 -10.61 -21.76
C ILE A 252 -8.38 -10.85 -22.32
N GLY A 253 -8.29 -11.70 -23.35
CA GLY A 253 -7.06 -11.85 -24.10
C GLY A 253 -7.11 -12.98 -25.10
N VAL A 254 -6.03 -13.08 -25.88
CA VAL A 254 -5.94 -14.04 -26.99
C VAL A 254 -6.03 -15.46 -26.45
N GLY A 255 -6.95 -16.24 -27.04
CA GLY A 255 -7.17 -17.64 -26.68
C GLY A 255 -8.09 -17.87 -25.48
N ILE A 256 -8.72 -16.82 -24.92
CA ILE A 256 -9.76 -16.98 -23.90
C ILE A 256 -11.14 -17.14 -24.56
N SER A 257 -11.80 -18.27 -24.33
CA SER A 257 -13.20 -18.53 -24.71
C SER A 257 -14.21 -17.80 -23.80
N PRO A 258 -15.43 -17.51 -24.29
CA PRO A 258 -16.52 -16.94 -23.48
C PRO A 258 -16.75 -17.71 -22.18
N GLU A 259 -16.86 -19.04 -22.26
CA GLU A 259 -16.84 -19.95 -21.11
C GLU A 259 -15.56 -20.78 -21.26
N HIS A 260 -14.53 -20.50 -20.46
CA HIS A 260 -13.20 -21.07 -20.65
C HIS A 260 -13.00 -22.33 -19.80
N CYS A 261 -13.17 -22.22 -18.49
CA CYS A 261 -13.05 -23.34 -17.58
C CYS A 261 -13.83 -23.08 -16.29
N ILE A 262 -14.06 -24.14 -15.52
CA ILE A 262 -14.66 -24.08 -14.20
C ILE A 262 -13.65 -24.66 -13.21
N ILE A 263 -13.51 -24.01 -12.06
CA ILE A 263 -12.81 -24.57 -10.91
C ILE A 263 -13.83 -24.97 -9.86
N GLU A 264 -13.84 -26.25 -9.48
CA GLU A 264 -14.70 -26.80 -8.45
C GLU A 264 -13.90 -27.19 -7.20
N ILE A 265 -14.44 -26.85 -6.04
CA ILE A 265 -13.93 -27.29 -4.75
C ILE A 265 -14.85 -28.41 -4.23
N ARG A 266 -14.33 -29.63 -4.17
CA ARG A 266 -15.01 -30.82 -3.65
C ARG A 266 -14.47 -31.17 -2.27
N ASN A 267 -15.34 -31.66 -1.38
CA ASN A 267 -14.98 -32.05 -0.01
C ASN A 267 -14.22 -30.96 0.77
N SER A 268 -14.53 -29.69 0.49
CA SER A 268 -13.93 -28.49 1.10
C SER A 268 -12.43 -28.26 0.89
N ILE A 269 -11.70 -29.19 0.24
CA ILE A 269 -10.22 -29.11 0.14
C ILE A 269 -9.71 -29.50 -1.26
N GLN A 270 -10.42 -30.37 -1.99
CA GLN A 270 -9.95 -30.86 -3.28
C GLN A 270 -10.38 -29.91 -4.40
N VAL A 271 -9.40 -29.33 -5.10
CA VAL A 271 -9.64 -28.40 -6.21
C VAL A 271 -9.55 -29.15 -7.53
N PHE A 272 -10.56 -29.01 -8.38
CA PHE A 272 -10.60 -29.59 -9.72
C PHE A 272 -10.76 -28.48 -10.75
N LEU A 273 -10.02 -28.56 -11.85
CA LEU A 273 -10.16 -27.69 -13.00
C LEU A 273 -10.79 -28.48 -14.15
N LEU A 274 -11.86 -27.93 -14.71
CA LEU A 274 -12.63 -28.51 -15.80
C LEU A 274 -12.58 -27.56 -17.01
N PRO A 275 -11.80 -27.89 -18.06
CA PRO A 275 -11.79 -27.08 -19.28
C PRO A 275 -13.11 -27.25 -20.06
N ILE A 276 -13.69 -26.16 -20.55
CA ILE A 276 -14.91 -26.17 -21.35
C ILE A 276 -14.56 -26.18 -22.84
N ASN A 277 -15.23 -27.01 -23.63
CA ASN A 277 -15.12 -27.05 -25.11
C ASN A 277 -13.67 -27.14 -25.63
N LYS A 278 -12.80 -27.88 -24.94
CA LYS A 278 -11.36 -27.99 -25.26
C LYS A 278 -10.66 -26.63 -25.33
N SER A 279 -11.07 -25.70 -24.48
CA SER A 279 -10.39 -24.42 -24.29
C SER A 279 -8.92 -24.63 -23.97
N ARG A 280 -8.09 -23.67 -24.39
CA ARG A 280 -6.65 -23.76 -24.25
C ARG A 280 -6.23 -23.52 -22.80
N THR A 281 -6.22 -24.60 -22.01
CA THR A 281 -5.85 -24.60 -20.60
C THR A 281 -4.64 -25.50 -20.36
N TYR A 282 -3.59 -24.98 -19.73
CA TYR A 282 -2.43 -25.76 -19.30
C TYR A 282 -2.27 -25.74 -17.79
N VAL A 283 -1.86 -26.87 -17.23
CA VAL A 283 -1.45 -27.00 -15.82
C VAL A 283 -0.03 -27.53 -15.79
N ASN A 284 0.88 -26.78 -15.16
CA ASN A 284 2.31 -27.05 -15.10
C ASN A 284 2.93 -27.34 -16.49
N GLY A 285 2.46 -26.62 -17.52
CA GLY A 285 2.92 -26.75 -18.91
C GLY A 285 2.28 -27.88 -19.71
N GLN A 286 1.44 -28.72 -19.11
CA GLN A 286 0.71 -29.77 -19.82
C GLN A 286 -0.67 -29.29 -20.24
N LEU A 287 -1.03 -29.50 -21.51
CA LEU A 287 -2.37 -29.20 -22.01
C LEU A 287 -3.37 -30.15 -21.36
N ILE A 288 -4.45 -29.60 -20.81
CA ILE A 288 -5.49 -30.36 -20.14
C ILE A 288 -6.76 -30.29 -20.99
N ASP A 289 -7.32 -31.45 -21.31
CA ASP A 289 -8.53 -31.62 -22.13
C ASP A 289 -9.72 -32.23 -21.37
N ASN A 290 -9.46 -32.75 -20.16
CA ASN A 290 -10.43 -33.38 -19.27
C ASN A 290 -10.28 -32.81 -17.85
N GLU A 291 -11.17 -33.19 -16.94
CA GLU A 291 -11.07 -32.81 -15.54
C GLU A 291 -9.70 -33.14 -14.93
N ARG A 292 -9.08 -32.17 -14.25
CA ARG A 292 -7.78 -32.33 -13.61
C ARG A 292 -7.83 -31.82 -12.17
N GLN A 293 -7.44 -32.66 -11.23
CA GLN A 293 -7.20 -32.24 -9.86
C GLN A 293 -5.98 -31.32 -9.79
N LEU A 294 -6.15 -30.15 -9.17
CA LEU A 294 -5.09 -29.18 -8.90
C LEU A 294 -4.58 -29.34 -7.47
N ARG A 295 -3.31 -28.96 -7.26
CA ARG A 295 -2.62 -28.96 -5.96
C ARG A 295 -2.03 -27.59 -5.64
N HIS A 296 -1.70 -27.38 -4.37
CA HIS A 296 -0.99 -26.18 -3.94
C HIS A 296 0.27 -25.94 -4.79
N GLY A 297 0.42 -24.72 -5.32
CA GLY A 297 1.57 -24.31 -6.12
C GLY A 297 1.46 -24.60 -7.61
N ASP A 298 0.42 -25.32 -8.07
CA ASP A 298 0.21 -25.59 -9.48
C ASP A 298 0.08 -24.28 -10.28
N ARG A 299 0.76 -24.24 -11.42
CA ARG A 299 0.75 -23.11 -12.35
C ARG A 299 -0.24 -23.38 -13.46
N ILE A 300 -1.18 -22.46 -13.62
CA ILE A 300 -2.26 -22.56 -14.60
C ILE A 300 -2.03 -21.50 -15.67
N LEU A 301 -2.07 -21.89 -16.93
CA LEU A 301 -2.08 -20.96 -18.06
C LEU A 301 -3.42 -21.09 -18.78
N LEU A 302 -4.17 -19.99 -18.83
CA LEU A 302 -5.42 -19.88 -19.58
C LEU A 302 -5.19 -19.07 -20.86
N GLY A 303 -5.63 -19.62 -21.98
CA GLY A 303 -5.40 -19.03 -23.30
C GLY A 303 -3.91 -18.96 -23.64
N CYS A 304 -3.44 -17.77 -24.03
CA CYS A 304 -2.04 -17.55 -24.40
C CYS A 304 -1.22 -16.76 -23.37
N SER A 305 -1.88 -16.02 -22.47
CA SER A 305 -1.23 -14.94 -21.73
C SER A 305 -1.65 -14.80 -20.27
N HIS A 306 -2.52 -15.67 -19.74
CA HIS A 306 -3.00 -15.54 -18.36
C HIS A 306 -2.38 -16.60 -17.48
N PHE A 307 -1.36 -16.20 -16.70
CA PHE A 307 -0.64 -17.09 -15.80
C PHE A 307 -1.14 -16.93 -14.37
N PHE A 308 -1.57 -18.03 -13.78
CA PHE A 308 -2.00 -18.10 -12.39
C PHE A 308 -1.20 -19.14 -11.61
N ARG A 309 -1.13 -18.96 -10.29
CA ARG A 309 -0.71 -19.99 -9.34
C ARG A 309 -1.82 -20.29 -8.36
N LEU A 310 -2.19 -21.56 -8.21
CA LEU A 310 -3.12 -21.98 -7.16
C LEU A 310 -2.44 -21.94 -5.79
N ASN A 311 -3.09 -21.31 -4.83
CA ASN A 311 -2.71 -21.38 -3.43
C ASN A 311 -3.78 -22.16 -2.65
N ALA A 312 -3.39 -23.36 -2.19
CA ALA A 312 -4.24 -24.26 -1.40
C ALA A 312 -3.59 -24.59 -0.05
N PRO A 313 -3.67 -23.71 0.96
CA PRO A 313 -2.92 -23.85 2.21
C PRO A 313 -3.33 -25.06 3.07
N GLY A 314 -4.54 -25.60 2.90
CA GLY A 314 -5.00 -26.83 3.56
C GLY A 314 -4.51 -28.14 2.95
N ASP A 315 -3.96 -28.12 1.72
CA ASP A 315 -3.41 -29.30 1.05
C ASP A 315 -1.97 -29.55 1.54
N ARG A 316 -1.82 -30.22 2.69
CA ARG A 316 -0.52 -30.60 3.26
C ARG A 316 0.18 -31.74 2.52
N SER A 317 -0.24 -32.09 1.30
CA SER A 317 0.31 -33.26 0.59
C SER A 317 1.76 -33.10 0.09
N LYS A 318 2.43 -31.96 0.33
CA LYS A 318 3.88 -31.80 0.11
C LYS A 318 4.54 -30.87 1.13
N PHE A 319 4.76 -31.38 2.34
CA PHE A 319 5.93 -31.03 3.14
C PHE A 319 6.74 -32.30 3.43
N TYR A 320 7.14 -33.02 2.37
CA TYR A 320 8.24 -33.99 2.35
C TYR A 320 8.79 -34.08 0.94
#